data_AF-A0AAE1FD44-F1
#
_entry.id   AF-A0AAE1FD44-F1
#
_cell.length_a   1.000
_cell.length_b   1.000
_cell.length_c   1.000
_cell.angle_alpha   90.00
_cell.angle_beta   90.00
_cell.angle_gamma   90.00
#
_symmetry.space_group_name_H-M   'P 1'
#
loop_
_entity.id
_entity.type
_entity.pdbx_description
1 polymer ?
#
loop_
_entity_poly.entity_id
_entity_poly.type
_entity_poly.pdbx_seq_one_letter_code
_entity_poly.pdbx_strand_id
1 'polypeptide(L)'
;MKNGKGVGPDQIPAEVWKSLGEEGIRLLTEFLNMVMKEEIIPNEWRDSFMGSALSPYLFILLMDVLVEEVTKEAPWSMLFADDIILVSESHEELQERLELWRGLLEDYGLKVSRQKTEYLECNVAQGGNLFMQDHKLPKVDAFKYHGSYMIYPETHSAETG
;
A
#
# COMPACT_ATOMS: atom_id res chain seq x y z
N MET A 1 -29.02 -14.46 7.99
CA MET A 1 -28.19 -13.40 8.61
C MET A 1 -28.70 -12.06 8.08
N LYS A 2 -28.74 -11.01 8.90
CA LYS A 2 -29.45 -9.74 8.59
C LYS A 2 -28.73 -8.96 7.48
N ASN A 3 -29.46 -8.60 6.43
CA ASN A 3 -29.01 -7.70 5.35
C ASN A 3 -29.05 -6.25 5.86
N GLY A 4 -27.96 -5.51 5.69
CA GLY A 4 -27.85 -4.13 6.16
C GLY A 4 -26.46 -3.70 6.63
N LYS A 5 -25.38 -4.20 6.00
CA LYS A 5 -24.08 -3.54 6.16
C LYS A 5 -24.03 -2.30 5.27
N GLY A 6 -23.45 -1.22 5.78
CA GLY A 6 -23.35 0.05 5.07
C GLY A 6 -22.73 -0.13 3.69
N VAL A 7 -23.38 0.45 2.69
CA VAL A 7 -22.88 0.53 1.32
C VAL A 7 -21.77 1.57 1.25
N GLY A 8 -20.76 1.34 0.41
CA GLY A 8 -19.70 2.30 0.16
C GLY A 8 -20.23 3.63 -0.41
N PRO A 9 -19.35 4.61 -0.69
CA PRO A 9 -19.73 5.92 -1.22
C PRO A 9 -20.55 5.87 -2.53
N ASP A 10 -20.46 4.75 -3.25
CA ASP A 10 -21.16 4.45 -4.50
C ASP A 10 -22.56 3.85 -4.32
N GLN A 11 -22.94 3.55 -3.07
CA GLN A 11 -24.20 2.91 -2.71
C GLN A 11 -24.46 1.53 -3.34
N ILE A 12 -23.41 0.79 -3.73
CA ILE A 12 -23.57 -0.54 -4.32
C ILE A 12 -23.52 -1.61 -3.21
N PRO A 13 -24.61 -2.36 -2.97
CA PRO A 13 -24.63 -3.44 -1.99
C PRO A 13 -23.72 -4.60 -2.37
N ALA A 14 -23.10 -5.23 -1.38
CA ALA A 14 -22.31 -6.46 -1.59
C ALA A 14 -23.14 -7.58 -2.26
N GLU A 15 -24.47 -7.53 -2.12
CA GLU A 15 -25.43 -8.40 -2.77
C GLU A 15 -25.47 -8.25 -4.30
N VAL A 16 -25.12 -7.09 -4.86
CA VAL A 16 -24.98 -6.91 -6.33
C VAL A 16 -23.85 -7.79 -6.86
N TRP A 17 -22.79 -7.99 -6.09
CA TRP A 17 -21.69 -8.87 -6.49
C TRP A 17 -22.07 -10.35 -6.41
N LYS A 18 -22.95 -10.73 -5.47
CA LYS A 18 -23.58 -12.07 -5.50
C LYS A 18 -24.48 -12.28 -6.72
N SER A 19 -24.95 -11.19 -7.34
CA SER A 19 -25.79 -11.24 -8.54
C SER A 19 -25.02 -11.40 -9.86
N LEU A 20 -23.70 -11.15 -9.88
CA LEU A 20 -22.85 -11.45 -11.04
C LEU A 20 -22.67 -12.95 -11.29
N GLY A 21 -22.95 -13.79 -10.29
CA GLY A 21 -22.90 -15.25 -10.41
C GLY A 21 -21.53 -15.79 -10.83
N GLU A 22 -21.54 -16.96 -11.46
CA GLU A 22 -20.32 -17.65 -11.91
C GLU A 22 -19.54 -16.86 -12.97
N GLU A 23 -20.23 -16.03 -13.76
CA GLU A 23 -19.60 -15.24 -14.82
C GLU A 23 -18.68 -14.14 -14.24
N GLY A 24 -19.11 -13.46 -13.17
CA GLY A 24 -18.26 -12.50 -12.46
C GLY A 24 -17.02 -13.15 -11.87
N ILE A 25 -17.17 -14.34 -11.28
CA ILE A 25 -16.04 -15.11 -10.73
C ILE A 25 -15.08 -15.54 -11.84
N ARG A 26 -15.60 -15.96 -12.99
CA ARG A 26 -14.78 -16.35 -14.15
C ARG A 26 -13.95 -15.18 -14.66
N LEU A 27 -14.56 -14.02 -14.89
CA LEU A 27 -13.87 -12.82 -15.35
C LEU A 27 -12.78 -12.35 -14.37
N LEU A 28 -13.05 -12.42 -13.06
CA LEU A 28 -12.05 -12.09 -12.03
C LEU A 28 -10.90 -13.10 -12.01
N THR A 29 -11.21 -14.38 -12.17
CA THR A 29 -10.21 -15.45 -12.20
C THR A 29 -9.34 -15.35 -13.45
N GLU A 30 -9.93 -15.08 -14.61
CA GLU A 30 -9.20 -14.83 -15.86
C GLU A 30 -8.30 -13.59 -15.74
N PHE A 31 -8.79 -12.51 -15.12
CA PHE A 31 -8.01 -11.31 -14.86
C PHE A 31 -6.82 -11.58 -13.93
N LEU A 32 -7.05 -12.17 -12.76
CA LEU A 32 -5.98 -12.49 -11.82
C LEU A 32 -4.96 -13.44 -12.46
N ASN A 33 -5.41 -14.46 -13.20
CA ASN A 33 -4.52 -15.35 -13.92
C ASN A 33 -3.71 -14.63 -15.01
N MET A 34 -4.29 -13.65 -15.69
CA MET A 34 -3.59 -12.84 -16.68
C MET A 34 -2.52 -11.98 -16.02
N VAL A 35 -2.84 -11.32 -14.90
CA VAL A 35 -1.85 -10.52 -14.15
C VAL A 35 -0.75 -11.42 -13.58
N MET A 36 -1.10 -12.59 -13.05
CA MET A 36 -0.13 -13.55 -12.53
C MET A 36 0.76 -14.16 -13.63
N LYS A 37 0.24 -14.33 -14.84
CA LYS A 37 0.97 -14.96 -15.95
C LYS A 37 1.85 -13.97 -16.72
N GLU A 38 1.35 -12.76 -16.92
CA GLU A 38 2.01 -11.75 -17.74
C GLU A 38 2.76 -10.72 -16.87
N GLU A 39 2.64 -10.80 -15.55
CA GLU A 39 3.24 -9.87 -14.57
C GLU A 39 2.94 -8.39 -14.86
N ILE A 40 1.86 -8.11 -15.58
CA ILE A 40 1.49 -6.78 -16.04
C ILE A 40 0.01 -6.57 -15.79
N ILE A 41 -0.34 -5.42 -15.18
CA ILE A 41 -1.72 -4.96 -15.09
C ILE A 41 -2.16 -4.42 -16.46
N PRO A 42 -3.16 -5.02 -17.14
CA PRO A 42 -3.61 -4.56 -18.45
C PRO A 42 -4.14 -3.12 -18.41
N ASN A 43 -3.77 -2.31 -19.40
CA ASN A 43 -4.17 -0.89 -19.47
C ASN A 43 -5.69 -0.70 -19.49
N GLU A 44 -6.42 -1.58 -20.16
CA GLU A 44 -7.89 -1.57 -20.25
C GLU A 44 -8.56 -1.65 -18.87
N TRP A 45 -7.92 -2.37 -17.94
CA TRP A 45 -8.37 -2.49 -16.56
C TRP A 45 -7.91 -1.31 -15.71
N ARG A 46 -6.73 -0.73 -15.98
CA ARG A 46 -6.25 0.50 -15.32
C ARG A 46 -7.25 1.65 -15.47
N ASP A 47 -7.88 1.78 -16.64
CA ASP A 47 -8.86 2.84 -16.93
C ASP A 47 -10.27 2.51 -16.41
N SER A 48 -10.64 1.23 -16.35
CA SER A 48 -11.97 0.76 -15.91
C SER A 48 -12.14 0.70 -14.38
N PHE A 49 -11.03 0.64 -13.63
CA PHE A 49 -11.02 0.52 -12.18
C PHE A 49 -11.53 1.78 -11.46
N MET A 50 -11.40 2.99 -12.01
CA MET A 50 -11.69 4.22 -11.25
C MET A 50 -13.17 4.46 -10.89
N GLY A 51 -14.12 3.66 -11.39
CA GLY A 51 -15.56 3.88 -11.21
C GLY A 51 -16.38 2.72 -10.63
N SER A 52 -15.74 1.59 -10.28
CA SER A 52 -16.43 0.39 -9.80
C SER A 52 -16.26 0.18 -8.28
N ALA A 53 -17.31 -0.22 -7.56
CA ALA A 53 -17.21 -0.58 -6.13
C ALA A 53 -16.25 -1.75 -5.86
N LEU A 54 -15.91 -2.55 -6.89
CA LEU A 54 -14.96 -3.65 -6.76
C LEU A 54 -13.50 -3.21 -6.84
N SER A 55 -13.23 -2.05 -7.42
CA SER A 55 -11.87 -1.61 -7.70
C SER A 55 -10.99 -1.61 -6.44
N PRO A 56 -11.44 -1.10 -5.28
CA PRO A 56 -10.66 -1.18 -4.06
C PRO A 56 -10.41 -2.63 -3.61
N TYR A 57 -11.42 -3.50 -3.69
CA TYR A 57 -11.30 -4.89 -3.25
C TYR A 57 -10.35 -5.71 -4.14
N LEU A 58 -10.46 -5.53 -5.46
CA LEU A 58 -9.58 -6.18 -6.42
C LEU A 58 -8.16 -5.64 -6.34
N PHE A 59 -8.00 -4.34 -6.07
CA PHE A 59 -6.69 -3.75 -5.83
C PHE A 59 -6.04 -4.34 -4.58
N ILE A 60 -6.78 -4.52 -3.49
CA ILE A 60 -6.28 -5.16 -2.26
C ILE A 60 -5.86 -6.61 -2.55
N LEU A 61 -6.71 -7.41 -3.19
CA LEU A 61 -6.36 -8.80 -3.52
C LEU A 61 -5.14 -8.90 -4.44
N LEU A 62 -5.05 -8.00 -5.42
CA LEU A 62 -3.89 -7.95 -6.30
C LEU A 62 -2.64 -7.57 -5.50
N MET A 63 -2.69 -6.52 -4.68
CA MET A 63 -1.58 -6.11 -3.84
C MET A 63 -1.12 -7.24 -2.91
N ASP A 64 -2.05 -7.96 -2.25
CA ASP A 64 -1.73 -9.08 -1.36
C ASP A 64 -0.92 -10.17 -2.07
N VAL A 65 -1.24 -10.47 -3.33
CA VAL A 65 -0.53 -11.49 -4.12
C VAL A 65 0.79 -10.94 -4.66
N LEU A 66 0.79 -9.72 -5.20
CA LEU A 66 1.97 -9.12 -5.83
C LEU A 66 3.13 -8.98 -4.86
N VAL A 67 2.84 -8.63 -3.61
CA VAL A 67 3.86 -8.28 -2.61
C VAL A 67 4.06 -9.37 -1.56
N GLU A 68 3.46 -10.55 -1.75
CA GLU A 68 3.53 -11.69 -0.82
C GLU A 68 4.98 -12.03 -0.46
N GLU A 69 5.88 -12.06 -1.45
CA GLU A 69 7.28 -12.45 -1.26
C GLU A 69 8.12 -11.42 -0.50
N VAL A 70 7.76 -10.13 -0.59
CA VAL A 70 8.52 -9.02 0.03
C VAL A 70 7.92 -8.54 1.35
N THR A 71 6.71 -9.00 1.66
CA THR A 71 5.98 -8.67 2.88
C THR A 71 6.53 -9.45 4.07
N LYS A 72 6.83 -8.71 5.13
CA LYS A 72 7.12 -9.24 6.46
C LYS A 72 5.89 -9.09 7.34
N GLU A 73 5.72 -10.00 8.30
CA GLU A 73 4.63 -9.94 9.28
C GLU A 73 4.61 -8.59 10.02
N ALA A 74 3.41 -8.16 10.42
CA ALA A 74 3.23 -6.91 11.15
C ALA A 74 4.08 -6.91 12.44
N PRO A 75 4.71 -5.76 12.80
CA PRO A 75 4.53 -4.42 12.25
C PRO A 75 5.50 -4.04 11.12
N TRP A 76 6.30 -4.97 10.59
CA TRP A 76 7.44 -4.68 9.73
C TRP A 76 7.08 -4.27 8.29
N SER A 77 5.95 -4.77 7.79
CA SER A 77 5.31 -4.34 6.54
C SER A 77 3.82 -4.25 6.79
N MET A 78 3.21 -3.12 6.45
CA MET A 78 1.76 -2.96 6.54
C MET A 78 1.24 -2.32 5.25
N LEU A 79 0.16 -2.89 4.74
CA LEU A 79 -0.51 -2.47 3.52
C LEU A 79 -1.90 -1.98 3.87
N PHE A 80 -2.27 -0.83 3.34
CA PHE A 80 -3.63 -0.33 3.48
C PHE A 80 -4.03 0.47 2.25
N ALA A 81 -4.92 -0.12 1.44
CA ALA A 81 -5.25 0.43 0.13
C ALA A 81 -3.95 0.75 -0.64
N ASP A 82 -3.76 2.01 -1.04
CA ASP A 82 -2.59 2.50 -1.77
C ASP A 82 -1.38 2.89 -0.89
N ASP A 83 -1.53 2.87 0.43
CA ASP A 83 -0.46 3.21 1.37
C ASP A 83 0.34 1.97 1.82
N ILE A 84 1.66 2.11 1.83
CA ILE A 84 2.63 1.09 2.24
C ILE A 84 3.47 1.65 3.37
N ILE A 85 3.54 0.93 4.48
CA ILE A 85 4.37 1.28 5.63
C ILE A 85 5.45 0.22 5.78
N LEU A 86 6.71 0.65 5.77
CA LEU A 86 7.88 -0.18 6.00
C LEU A 86 8.54 0.23 7.31
N VAL A 87 8.79 -0.76 8.18
CA VAL A 87 9.50 -0.56 9.44
C VAL A 87 10.73 -1.47 9.43
N SER A 88 11.84 -0.99 9.98
CA SER A 88 13.10 -1.73 10.08
C SER A 88 13.92 -1.23 11.27
N GLU A 89 14.83 -2.06 11.76
CA GLU A 89 15.66 -1.73 12.92
C GLU A 89 16.90 -0.91 12.54
N SER A 90 17.28 -0.94 11.26
CA SER A 90 18.43 -0.20 10.73
C SER A 90 18.08 0.61 9.48
N HIS A 91 18.83 1.70 9.29
CA HIS A 91 18.71 2.56 8.10
C HIS A 91 19.04 1.81 6.81
N GLU A 92 20.06 0.94 6.86
CA GLU A 92 20.49 0.12 5.72
C GLU A 92 19.39 -0.86 5.30
N GLU A 93 18.81 -1.61 6.24
CA GLU A 93 17.71 -2.52 5.94
C GLU A 93 16.48 -1.77 5.39
N LEU A 94 16.16 -0.59 5.93
CA LEU A 94 15.04 0.22 5.43
C LEU A 94 15.27 0.68 3.99
N GLN A 95 16.50 1.10 3.66
CA GLN A 95 16.91 1.52 2.32
C GLN A 95 16.82 0.36 1.31
N GLU A 96 17.29 -0.83 1.68
CA GLU A 96 17.20 -2.04 0.85
C GLU A 96 15.74 -2.44 0.61
N ARG A 97 14.92 -2.46 1.67
CA ARG A 97 13.51 -2.80 1.58
C ARG A 97 12.74 -1.81 0.72
N LEU A 98 13.01 -0.51 0.86
CA LEU A 98 12.41 0.53 0.04
C LEU A 98 12.65 0.28 -1.46
N GLU A 99 13.88 -0.03 -1.84
CA GLU A 99 14.24 -0.28 -3.25
C GLU A 99 13.70 -1.62 -3.76
N LEU A 100 13.67 -2.65 -2.92
CA LEU A 100 13.05 -3.94 -3.26
C LEU A 100 11.55 -3.76 -3.55
N TRP A 101 10.84 -3.07 -2.66
CA TRP A 101 9.42 -2.77 -2.82
C TRP A 101 9.14 -1.91 -4.05
N ARG A 102 9.94 -0.85 -4.28
CA ARG A 102 9.83 -0.01 -5.49
C ARG A 102 10.02 -0.85 -6.75
N GLY A 103 11.09 -1.65 -6.80
CA GLY A 103 11.43 -2.47 -7.96
C GLY A 103 10.30 -3.43 -8.30
N LEU A 104 9.84 -4.21 -7.33
CA LEU A 104 8.73 -5.15 -7.49
C LEU A 104 7.47 -4.45 -8.02
N LEU A 105 7.05 -3.36 -7.38
CA LEU A 105 5.85 -2.63 -7.80
C LEU A 105 6.00 -2.08 -9.22
N GLU A 106 7.16 -1.52 -9.57
CA GLU A 106 7.44 -1.00 -10.91
C GLU A 106 7.48 -2.09 -11.99
N ASP A 107 7.98 -3.28 -11.66
CA ASP A 107 7.98 -4.45 -12.55
C ASP A 107 6.54 -4.86 -12.89
N TYR A 108 5.63 -4.80 -11.91
CA TYR A 108 4.18 -5.03 -12.10
C TYR A 108 3.43 -3.81 -12.66
N GLY A 109 4.13 -2.73 -13.02
CA GLY A 109 3.57 -1.52 -13.61
C GLY A 109 2.88 -0.57 -12.63
N LEU A 110 3.08 -0.73 -11.32
CA LEU A 110 2.67 0.20 -10.27
C LEU A 110 3.81 1.18 -9.97
N LYS A 111 3.50 2.46 -9.74
CA LYS A 111 4.52 3.48 -9.49
C LYS A 111 4.42 4.01 -8.07
N VAL A 112 5.53 3.95 -7.34
CA VAL A 112 5.64 4.56 -6.01
C VAL A 112 5.87 6.06 -6.16
N SER A 113 5.09 6.85 -5.41
CA SER A 113 5.15 8.31 -5.50
C SER A 113 6.30 8.89 -4.65
N ARG A 114 7.43 9.19 -5.29
CA ARG A 114 8.61 9.83 -4.66
C ARG A 114 8.29 11.10 -3.86
N GLN A 115 7.30 11.87 -4.31
CA GLN A 115 6.89 13.13 -3.67
C GLN A 115 6.05 12.92 -2.40
N LYS A 116 5.41 11.76 -2.27
CA LYS A 116 4.53 11.42 -1.13
C LYS A 116 5.21 10.47 -0.16
N THR A 117 6.28 9.79 -0.58
CA THR A 117 7.06 8.93 0.28
C THR A 117 7.89 9.78 1.22
N GLU A 118 7.72 9.55 2.52
CA GLU A 118 8.43 10.20 3.61
C GLU A 118 8.96 9.12 4.56
N TYR A 119 9.93 9.46 5.40
CA TYR A 119 10.43 8.55 6.42
C TYR A 119 10.58 9.24 7.77
N LEU A 120 10.41 8.47 8.84
CA LEU A 120 10.66 8.88 10.21
C LEU A 120 11.75 7.97 10.78
N GLU A 121 12.68 8.55 11.52
CA GLU A 121 13.76 7.81 12.15
C GLU A 121 13.69 7.98 13.66
N CYS A 122 13.54 6.86 14.36
CA CYS A 122 13.33 6.83 15.80
C CYS A 122 14.62 7.02 16.61
N ASN A 123 15.81 6.95 15.99
CA ASN A 123 17.08 7.03 16.71
C ASN A 123 18.01 8.06 16.05
N VAL A 124 18.19 9.21 16.72
CA VAL A 124 18.86 10.41 16.15
C VAL A 124 20.37 10.23 16.00
N ALA A 125 20.96 9.24 16.68
CA ALA A 125 22.41 9.12 16.85
C ALA A 125 23.18 8.60 15.61
N GLN A 126 22.51 8.01 14.61
CA GLN A 126 23.17 7.39 13.42
C GLN A 126 22.49 7.73 12.09
N GLY A 127 21.78 8.87 12.02
CA GLY A 127 20.91 9.17 10.89
C GLY A 127 21.60 9.38 9.55
N GLY A 128 21.20 8.58 8.56
CA GLY A 128 21.50 8.75 7.14
C GLY A 128 20.35 9.43 6.37
N ASN A 129 20.60 9.77 5.11
CA ASN A 129 19.52 10.13 4.19
C ASN A 129 19.00 8.84 3.53
N LEU A 130 17.68 8.68 3.46
CA LEU A 130 17.08 7.69 2.57
C LEU A 130 16.92 8.28 1.18
N PHE A 131 17.16 7.45 0.18
CA PHE A 131 16.97 7.77 -1.22
C PHE A 131 15.99 6.79 -1.84
N MET A 132 15.15 7.27 -2.74
CA MET A 132 14.42 6.41 -3.66
C MET A 132 15.01 6.64 -5.03
N GLN A 133 15.76 5.65 -5.52
CA GLN A 133 16.72 5.79 -6.61
C GLN A 133 17.72 6.92 -6.28
N ASP A 134 17.64 8.05 -6.98
CA ASP A 134 18.49 9.23 -6.75
C ASP A 134 17.76 10.36 -6.02
N HIS A 135 16.48 10.16 -5.64
CA HIS A 135 15.68 11.18 -4.97
C HIS A 135 15.80 11.05 -3.45
N LYS A 136 16.41 12.04 -2.81
CA LYS A 136 16.44 12.13 -1.35
C LYS A 136 15.02 12.27 -0.81
N LEU A 137 14.62 11.35 0.07
CA LEU A 137 13.30 11.37 0.70
C LEU A 137 13.24 12.42 1.83
N PRO A 138 12.07 13.05 2.08
CA PRO A 138 11.86 13.93 3.22
C PRO A 138 11.89 13.12 4.53
N LYS A 139 12.69 13.59 5.49
CA LYS A 139 12.64 13.11 6.88
C LYS A 139 11.58 13.92 7.64
N VAL A 140 10.69 13.24 8.34
CA VAL A 140 9.62 13.85 9.14
C VAL A 140 9.73 13.43 10.60
N ASP A 141 9.30 14.32 11.50
CA ASP A 141 9.28 14.06 12.95
C ASP A 141 7.97 13.39 13.41
N ALA A 142 6.94 13.42 12.56
CA ALA A 142 5.64 12.83 12.80
C ALA A 142 4.97 12.40 11.49
N PHE A 143 4.34 11.23 11.48
CA PHE A 143 3.46 10.81 10.39
C PHE A 143 2.00 11.08 10.75
N LYS A 144 1.27 11.75 9.87
CA LYS A 144 -0.19 11.82 9.97
C LYS A 144 -0.81 10.72 9.13
N TYR A 145 -1.38 9.72 9.77
CA TYR A 145 -2.01 8.57 9.13
C TYR A 145 -3.49 8.46 9.54
N HIS A 146 -4.41 8.63 8.58
CA HIS A 146 -5.86 8.66 8.80
C HIS A 146 -6.34 9.55 9.97
N GLY A 147 -5.66 10.68 10.21
CA GLY A 147 -6.01 11.63 11.27
C GLY A 147 -5.33 11.35 12.62
N SER A 148 -4.65 10.22 12.75
CA SER A 148 -3.79 9.90 13.89
C SER A 148 -2.35 10.29 13.59
N TYR A 149 -1.60 10.67 14.63
CA TYR A 149 -0.19 10.99 14.51
C TYR A 149 0.66 9.83 15.06
N MET A 150 1.55 9.28 14.25
CA MET A 150 2.65 8.47 14.74
C MET A 150 3.83 9.39 15.03
N ILE A 151 4.16 9.53 16.30
CA ILE A 151 5.27 10.33 16.81
C ILE A 151 6.19 9.42 17.60
N TYR A 152 7.50 9.66 17.48
CA TYR A 152 8.45 9.06 18.41
C TYR A 152 8.41 9.84 19.73
N PRO A 153 8.12 9.19 20.88
CA PRO A 153 7.74 9.87 22.12
C PRO A 153 8.85 10.74 22.77
N GLU A 154 10.11 10.64 22.35
CA GLU A 154 11.20 11.41 22.98
C GLU A 154 11.41 12.82 22.40
N THR A 155 10.65 13.22 21.38
CA THR A 155 10.78 14.57 20.78
C THR A 155 10.11 15.70 21.59
N HIS A 156 9.41 15.40 22.69
CA HIS A 156 8.70 16.41 23.49
C HIS A 156 9.03 16.47 25.00
N SER A 157 10.11 15.83 25.46
CA SER A 157 10.59 16.01 26.84
C SER A 157 11.76 16.99 26.92
N ALA A 158 11.60 18.22 26.42
CA ALA A 158 12.57 19.29 26.64
C ALA A 158 12.02 20.72 26.59
N GLU A 159 10.72 20.98 26.73
CA GLU A 159 10.23 22.37 26.89
C GLU A 159 9.04 22.46 27.84
N THR A 160 9.33 22.41 29.14
CA THR A 160 8.58 23.17 30.16
C THR A 160 9.58 23.54 31.27
N GLY A 161 10.18 24.72 31.12
CA GLY A 161 10.79 25.48 32.21
C GLY A 161 9.82 26.54 32.71
#